data_AF-A0A963EYX0-F1
#
_entry.id   AF-A0A963EYX0-F1
#
_cell.length_a   1.000
_cell.length_b   1.000
_cell.length_c   1.000
_cell.angle_alpha   90.00
_cell.angle_beta   90.00
_cell.angle_gamma   90.00
#
_symmetry.space_group_name_H-M   'P 1'
#
loop_
_entity.id
_entity.type
_entity.pdbx_description
1 polymer ?
#
loop_
_entity_poly.entity_id
_entity_poly.type
_entity_poly.pdbx_seq_one_letter_code
_entity_poly.pdbx_strand_id
1 'polypeptide(L)'
;WPQVRSFLAASEIPVNRVDARAGLIETSWVSLQGQAMASRFRFRIDQGVQRGTSELHVLQMNQAGDVDSWPLQSNDLALESEMLRSVAQFIANSADSTPVSMVADQAISAAGKISMQEGPGGDIYIRLGLPYDRAWASVGRAVEESSFEITDRDRSAGKYYVRFLGPQTEEDDGWFDWLLDSDSDDPLAGMLFIVSVESLDDKDVAIRISPQPAEAGDEPPQIEQRDEQALLALIKGNID
;
A
#
# COMPACT_ATOMS: atom_id res chain seq x y z
N TRP A 1 3.85 -7.69 14.11
CA TRP A 1 4.76 -7.19 13.06
C TRP A 1 4.24 -5.92 12.39
N PRO A 2 3.04 -5.88 11.77
CA PRO A 2 2.54 -4.68 11.10
C PRO A 2 2.47 -3.46 12.01
N GLN A 3 1.95 -3.64 13.24
CA GLN A 3 1.84 -2.58 14.24
C GLN A 3 3.18 -1.90 14.58
N VAL A 4 4.27 -2.67 14.66
CA VAL A 4 5.61 -2.11 14.94
C VAL A 4 6.10 -1.29 13.74
N ARG A 5 5.81 -1.72 12.51
CA ARG A 5 6.14 -0.94 11.30
C ARG A 5 5.33 0.36 11.24
N SER A 6 4.03 0.29 11.53
CA SER A 6 3.16 1.47 11.59
C SER A 6 3.65 2.47 12.63
N PHE A 7 4.06 1.99 13.81
CA PHE A 7 4.66 2.83 14.84
C PHE A 7 5.93 3.55 14.33
N LEU A 8 6.85 2.81 13.70
CA LEU A 8 8.09 3.39 13.18
C LEU A 8 7.82 4.43 12.07
N ALA A 9 6.86 4.16 11.18
CA ALA A 9 6.46 5.09 10.14
C ALA A 9 5.82 6.37 10.72
N ALA A 10 4.86 6.21 11.65
CA ALA A 10 4.19 7.33 12.31
C ALA A 10 5.13 8.18 13.18
N SER A 11 6.20 7.58 13.70
CA SER A 11 7.25 8.27 14.45
C SER A 11 8.37 8.82 13.56
N GLU A 12 8.24 8.70 12.23
CA GLU A 12 9.24 9.09 11.24
C GLU A 12 10.64 8.48 11.50
N ILE A 13 10.67 7.29 12.11
CA ILE A 13 11.91 6.57 12.42
C ILE A 13 12.33 5.75 11.19
N PRO A 14 13.43 6.12 10.50
CA PRO A 14 13.89 5.42 9.31
C PRO A 14 14.33 3.99 9.65
N VAL A 15 13.95 3.05 8.79
CA VAL A 15 14.34 1.64 8.88
C VAL A 15 15.54 1.38 7.97
N ASN A 16 16.60 0.80 8.53
CA ASN A 16 17.82 0.44 7.80
C ASN A 16 17.73 -0.97 7.21
N ARG A 17 17.20 -1.91 7.99
CA ARG A 17 17.14 -3.32 7.60
C ARG A 17 15.87 -3.97 8.12
N VAL A 18 15.29 -4.85 7.30
CA VAL A 18 14.13 -5.67 7.64
C VAL A 18 14.40 -7.11 7.24
N ASP A 19 14.17 -8.03 8.17
CA ASP A 19 14.12 -9.47 7.91
C ASP A 19 12.82 -10.03 8.49
N ALA A 20 11.80 -10.09 7.64
CA ALA A 20 10.47 -10.55 8.04
C ALA A 20 10.43 -12.04 8.42
N ARG A 21 11.34 -12.85 7.88
CA ARG A 21 11.41 -14.28 8.22
C ARG A 21 12.01 -14.48 9.61
N ALA A 22 13.01 -13.69 9.97
CA ALA A 22 13.63 -13.71 11.29
C ALA A 22 12.90 -12.85 12.34
N GLY A 23 11.84 -12.13 11.94
CA GLY A 23 11.13 -11.22 12.83
C GLY A 23 11.96 -10.02 13.28
N LEU A 24 12.93 -9.57 12.47
CA LEU A 24 13.85 -8.48 12.80
C LEU A 24 13.57 -7.18 12.02
N ILE A 25 13.56 -6.06 12.74
CA ILE A 25 13.56 -4.70 12.16
C ILE A 25 14.67 -3.91 12.83
N GLU A 26 15.55 -3.28 12.05
CA GLU A 26 16.63 -2.44 12.55
C GLU A 26 16.45 -1.02 12.00
N THR A 27 16.48 -0.04 12.89
CA THR A 27 16.39 1.37 12.51
C THR A 27 17.75 1.88 12.04
N SER A 28 17.71 2.96 11.26
CA SER A 28 18.88 3.81 11.10
C SER A 28 19.17 4.56 12.40
N TRP A 29 20.30 5.24 12.44
CA TRP A 29 20.66 6.14 13.53
C TRP A 29 19.67 7.31 13.62
N VAL A 30 19.16 7.56 14.82
CA VAL A 30 18.23 8.64 15.13
C VAL A 30 18.81 9.50 16.24
N SER A 31 18.82 10.81 16.02
CA SER A 31 19.20 11.79 17.04
C SER A 31 17.99 12.08 17.92
N LEU A 32 18.07 11.70 19.19
CA LEU A 32 16.99 11.91 20.16
C LEU A 32 17.22 13.20 20.94
N GLN A 33 16.14 13.95 21.18
CA GLN A 33 16.22 15.20 21.93
C GLN A 33 16.68 14.93 23.37
N GLY A 34 17.70 15.66 23.82
CA GLY A 34 18.29 15.48 25.15
C GLY A 34 19.30 14.33 25.26
N GLN A 35 19.56 13.59 24.20
CA GLN A 35 20.63 12.59 24.15
C GLN A 35 21.89 13.16 23.50
N ALA A 36 23.04 12.86 24.09
CA ALA A 36 24.33 13.31 23.57
C ALA A 36 24.76 12.54 22.31
N MET A 37 24.22 11.35 22.10
CA MET A 37 24.61 10.46 21.01
C MET A 37 23.38 9.96 20.26
N ALA A 38 23.53 9.74 18.94
CA ALA A 38 22.48 9.11 18.17
C ALA A 38 22.26 7.66 18.64
N SER A 39 21.02 7.22 18.57
CA SER A 39 20.58 5.87 18.95
C SER A 39 20.01 5.14 17.75
N ARG A 40 20.22 3.83 17.69
CA ARG A 40 19.44 2.95 16.80
C ARG A 40 18.81 1.83 17.60
N PHE A 41 17.73 1.27 17.07
CA PHE A 41 16.93 0.26 17.73
C PHE A 41 16.82 -0.99 16.86
N ARG A 42 16.91 -2.17 17.48
CA ARG A 42 16.58 -3.45 16.86
C ARG A 42 15.34 -4.00 17.55
N PHE A 43 14.29 -4.18 16.77
CA PHE A 43 13.07 -4.85 17.18
C PHE A 43 13.15 -6.31 16.75
N ARG A 44 12.77 -7.21 17.66
CA ARG A 44 12.64 -8.64 17.37
C ARG A 44 11.27 -9.12 17.82
N ILE A 45 10.55 -9.78 16.92
CA ILE A 45 9.19 -10.24 17.15
C ILE A 45 9.17 -11.75 17.04
N ASP A 46 8.87 -12.41 18.16
CA ASP A 46 8.74 -13.86 18.24
C ASP A 46 7.28 -14.28 18.41
N GLN A 47 7.01 -15.56 18.15
CA GLN A 47 5.75 -16.16 18.57
C GLN A 47 5.71 -16.23 20.11
N GLY A 48 4.60 -15.78 20.69
CA GLY A 48 4.43 -15.84 22.13
C GLY A 48 4.15 -17.25 22.62
N VAL A 49 4.30 -17.46 23.92
CA VAL A 49 4.05 -18.74 24.59
C VAL A 49 2.59 -19.21 24.43
N GLN A 50 1.65 -18.27 24.28
CA GLN A 50 0.24 -18.56 24.07
C GLN A 50 -0.12 -18.45 22.59
N ARG A 51 -1.07 -19.28 22.13
CA ARG A 51 -1.56 -19.16 20.75
C ARG A 51 -2.18 -17.79 20.54
N GLY A 52 -1.83 -17.17 19.42
CA GLY A 52 -2.33 -15.85 19.06
C GLY A 52 -1.64 -14.70 19.78
N THR A 53 -0.57 -14.95 20.55
CA THR A 53 0.25 -13.89 21.14
C THR A 53 1.61 -13.78 20.44
N SER A 54 2.25 -12.63 20.59
CA SER A 54 3.59 -12.35 20.09
C SER A 54 4.40 -11.66 21.17
N GLU A 55 5.70 -11.92 21.21
CA GLU A 55 6.64 -11.26 22.11
C GLU A 55 7.45 -10.25 21.33
N LEU A 56 7.48 -9.01 21.84
CA LEU A 56 8.26 -7.92 21.26
C LEU A 56 9.48 -7.65 22.15
N HIS A 57 10.66 -7.72 21.55
CA HIS A 57 11.91 -7.32 22.16
C HIS A 57 12.45 -6.09 21.46
N VAL A 58 13.00 -5.15 22.24
CA VAL A 58 13.71 -3.99 21.74
C VAL A 58 15.12 -4.01 22.29
N LEU A 59 16.07 -3.68 21.44
CA LEU A 59 17.46 -3.49 21.82
C LEU A 59 17.90 -2.11 21.32
N GLN A 60 18.49 -1.31 22.19
CA GLN A 60 18.98 0.03 21.90
C GLN A 60 20.51 0.03 21.83
N MET A 61 21.05 0.77 20.86
CA MET A 61 22.49 0.96 20.71
C MET A 61 22.80 2.43 20.48
N ASN A 62 23.78 2.96 21.21
CA ASN A 62 24.32 4.31 21.02
C ASN A 62 25.40 4.30 19.94
N GLN A 63 25.59 5.44 19.27
CA GLN A 63 26.65 5.60 18.27
C GLN A 63 28.01 5.82 18.96
N ALA A 64 28.40 4.86 19.79
CA ALA A 64 29.58 4.91 20.65
C ALA A 64 30.27 3.55 20.68
N GLY A 65 31.60 3.54 20.54
CA GLY A 65 32.39 2.30 20.55
C GLY A 65 32.26 1.51 19.24
N ASP A 66 32.25 0.18 19.34
CA ASP A 66 32.01 -0.71 18.19
C ASP A 66 30.53 -0.70 17.82
N VAL A 67 30.23 -0.17 16.64
CA VAL A 67 28.88 0.00 16.10
C VAL A 67 28.52 -1.01 15.01
N ASP A 68 29.46 -1.87 14.63
CA ASP A 68 29.25 -2.86 13.57
C ASP A 68 28.49 -4.08 14.11
N SER A 69 28.64 -4.37 15.40
CA SER A 69 27.96 -5.47 16.08
C SER A 69 26.92 -4.97 17.07
N TRP A 70 25.71 -5.52 17.00
CA TRP A 70 24.69 -5.24 18.02
C TRP A 70 25.13 -5.74 19.40
N PRO A 71 24.97 -4.94 20.46
CA PRO A 71 25.33 -5.35 21.80
C PRO A 71 24.41 -6.47 22.30
N LEU A 72 24.86 -7.22 23.31
CA LEU A 72 24.04 -8.27 23.94
C LEU A 72 22.88 -7.69 24.78
N GLN A 73 23.02 -6.46 25.24
CA GLN A 73 22.05 -5.72 26.04
C GLN A 73 22.06 -4.26 25.60
N SER A 74 20.96 -3.55 25.83
CA SER A 74 20.86 -2.16 25.43
C SER A 74 21.91 -1.30 26.12
N ASN A 75 22.47 -0.33 25.39
CA ASN A 75 23.39 0.62 26.00
C ASN A 75 22.67 1.54 26.99
N ASP A 76 21.40 1.85 26.71
CA ASP A 76 20.50 2.60 27.58
C ASP A 76 19.17 1.85 27.76
N LEU A 77 18.98 1.28 28.95
CA LEU A 77 17.75 0.56 29.32
C LEU A 77 16.54 1.49 29.51
N ALA A 78 16.77 2.77 29.81
CA ALA A 78 15.69 3.75 29.94
C ALA A 78 15.12 4.07 28.56
N LEU A 79 15.97 4.29 27.55
CA LEU A 79 15.54 4.49 26.16
C LEU A 79 14.88 3.24 25.58
N GLU A 80 15.38 2.04 25.88
CA GLU A 80 14.71 0.79 25.50
C GLU A 80 13.29 0.73 26.08
N SER A 81 13.16 1.00 27.39
CA SER A 81 11.87 0.96 28.10
C SER A 81 10.90 2.02 27.60
N GLU A 82 11.40 3.22 27.30
CA GLU A 82 10.63 4.30 26.70
C GLU A 82 10.14 3.91 25.31
N MET A 83 11.01 3.31 24.48
CA MET A 83 10.62 2.86 23.15
C MET A 83 9.56 1.76 23.20
N LEU A 84 9.72 0.77 24.09
CA LEU A 84 8.71 -0.26 24.33
C LEU A 84 7.38 0.34 24.78
N ARG A 85 7.41 1.31 25.71
CA ARG A 85 6.20 1.99 26.18
C ARG A 85 5.52 2.78 25.05
N SER A 86 6.29 3.47 24.22
CA SER A 86 5.76 4.23 23.07
C SER A 86 5.11 3.31 22.04
N VAL A 87 5.72 2.16 21.73
CA VAL A 87 5.10 1.14 20.87
C VAL A 87 3.81 0.61 21.49
N ALA A 88 3.83 0.26 22.78
CA ALA A 88 2.65 -0.25 23.47
C ALA A 88 1.51 0.77 23.51
N GLN A 89 1.82 2.05 23.77
CA GLN A 89 0.85 3.13 23.78
C GLN A 89 0.28 3.38 22.38
N PHE A 90 1.12 3.36 21.35
CA PHE A 90 0.67 3.47 19.97
C PHE A 90 -0.31 2.36 19.62
N ILE A 91 0.01 1.11 19.97
CA ILE A 91 -0.87 -0.05 19.75
C ILE A 91 -2.18 0.11 20.51
N ALA A 92 -2.14 0.55 21.76
CA ALA A 92 -3.33 0.79 22.58
C ALA A 92 -4.21 1.91 22.00
N ASN A 93 -3.62 3.03 21.57
CA ASN A 93 -4.35 4.15 20.97
C ASN A 93 -4.93 3.79 19.59
N SER A 94 -4.23 2.93 18.85
CA SER A 94 -4.71 2.39 17.57
C SER A 94 -5.86 1.40 17.75
N ALA A 95 -6.17 0.97 18.98
CA ALA A 95 -7.27 0.06 19.27
C ALA A 95 -8.61 0.78 19.56
N ASP A 96 -8.58 2.08 19.93
CA ASP A 96 -9.77 2.89 20.22
C ASP A 96 -10.33 3.63 18.98
N SER A 97 -9.51 3.83 17.94
CA SER A 97 -10.00 4.02 16.58
C SER A 97 -10.39 2.64 16.03
N THR A 98 -11.67 2.42 15.71
CA THR A 98 -12.26 1.35 14.86
C THR A 98 -11.33 0.18 14.52
N PRO A 99 -11.72 -1.09 14.83
CA PRO A 99 -10.81 -2.22 14.83
C PRO A 99 -9.90 -2.17 13.62
N VAL A 100 -8.59 -2.08 13.87
CA VAL A 100 -7.54 -2.36 12.88
C VAL A 100 -7.61 -3.86 12.59
N SER A 101 -8.75 -4.25 11.99
CA SER A 101 -8.97 -5.45 11.25
C SER A 101 -7.83 -5.54 10.27
N MET A 102 -7.13 -6.68 10.25
CA MET A 102 -6.72 -7.53 9.12
C MET A 102 -6.34 -6.92 7.75
N VAL A 103 -6.59 -5.65 7.47
CA VAL A 103 -6.16 -4.85 6.33
C VAL A 103 -4.65 -4.59 6.36
N ALA A 104 -4.00 -4.58 7.53
CA ALA A 104 -2.54 -4.38 7.59
C ALA A 104 -1.71 -5.62 7.16
N ASP A 105 -2.26 -6.83 7.26
CA ASP A 105 -1.64 -8.03 6.65
C ASP A 105 -1.96 -8.16 5.16
N GLN A 106 -3.02 -7.49 4.68
CA GLN A 106 -3.29 -7.31 3.25
C GLN A 106 -2.40 -6.20 2.65
N ALA A 107 -2.21 -5.07 3.33
CA ALA A 107 -1.41 -3.94 2.88
C ALA A 107 0.12 -4.19 2.90
N ILE A 108 0.64 -5.00 3.84
CA ILE A 108 2.07 -5.38 3.84
C ILE A 108 2.35 -6.51 2.83
N SER A 109 1.32 -7.28 2.47
CA SER A 109 1.33 -8.04 1.22
C SER A 109 1.25 -7.11 0.00
N ALA A 110 0.40 -6.09 0.01
CA ALA A 110 0.10 -5.23 -1.14
C ALA A 110 1.26 -4.30 -1.53
N ALA A 111 2.06 -3.78 -0.58
CA ALA A 111 3.16 -2.87 -0.87
C ALA A 111 4.30 -3.49 -1.71
N GLY A 112 4.36 -4.83 -1.81
CA GLY A 112 5.21 -5.56 -2.76
C GLY A 112 4.44 -6.28 -3.88
N LYS A 113 3.11 -6.11 -3.95
CA LYS A 113 2.21 -6.80 -4.90
C LYS A 113 1.51 -5.85 -5.86
N ILE A 114 1.27 -4.57 -5.56
CA ILE A 114 0.63 -3.65 -6.50
C ILE A 114 1.58 -2.57 -7.01
N SER A 115 1.79 -2.49 -8.32
CA SER A 115 2.66 -1.51 -8.97
C SER A 115 2.12 -1.10 -10.34
N MET A 116 2.31 0.16 -10.72
CA MET A 116 2.08 0.60 -12.10
C MET A 116 3.32 0.27 -12.93
N GLN A 117 3.13 -0.32 -14.11
CA GLN A 117 4.19 -0.74 -15.00
C GLN A 117 3.91 -0.29 -16.43
N GLU A 118 4.97 -0.13 -17.20
CA GLU A 118 4.91 0.15 -18.64
C GLU A 118 5.31 -1.13 -19.39
N GLY A 119 4.44 -1.58 -20.28
CA GLY A 119 4.64 -2.73 -21.15
C GLY A 119 5.38 -2.37 -22.44
N PRO A 120 5.76 -3.38 -23.23
CA PRO A 120 6.35 -3.14 -24.55
C PRO A 120 5.38 -2.35 -25.43
N GLY A 121 5.80 -1.18 -25.93
CA GLY A 121 4.97 -0.31 -26.79
C GLY A 121 4.28 0.85 -26.08
N GLY A 122 4.57 1.09 -24.79
CA GLY A 122 4.05 2.24 -24.04
C GLY A 122 2.69 2.01 -23.34
N ASP A 123 2.17 0.78 -23.37
CA ASP A 123 0.95 0.39 -22.66
C ASP A 123 1.17 0.43 -21.15
N ILE A 124 0.35 1.16 -20.41
CA ILE A 124 0.46 1.26 -18.95
C ILE A 124 -0.54 0.31 -18.30
N TYR A 125 -0.11 -0.44 -17.29
CA TYR A 125 -0.96 -1.38 -16.57
C TYR A 125 -0.61 -1.46 -15.08
N ILE A 126 -1.55 -1.92 -14.27
CA ILE A 126 -1.29 -2.25 -12.86
C ILE A 126 -0.90 -3.72 -12.79
N ARG A 127 0.29 -4.03 -12.31
CA ARG A 127 0.64 -5.39 -11.86
C ARG A 127 0.12 -5.58 -10.43
N LEU A 128 -0.69 -6.60 -10.22
CA LEU A 128 -1.22 -7.00 -8.92
C LEU A 128 -0.82 -8.45 -8.61
N GLY A 129 0.00 -8.63 -7.58
CA GLY A 129 0.55 -9.90 -7.09
C GLY A 129 -0.46 -10.72 -6.30
N LEU A 130 -1.62 -10.98 -6.89
CA LEU A 130 -2.62 -11.90 -6.38
C LEU A 130 -2.97 -12.96 -7.44
N PRO A 131 -3.27 -14.20 -7.03
CA PRO A 131 -3.90 -15.17 -7.93
C PRO A 131 -5.21 -14.62 -8.50
N TYR A 132 -5.53 -14.96 -9.75
CA TYR A 132 -6.66 -14.44 -10.51
C TYR A 132 -7.96 -14.32 -9.71
N ASP A 133 -8.35 -15.36 -8.98
CA ASP A 133 -9.62 -15.38 -8.26
C ASP A 133 -9.72 -14.29 -7.17
N ARG A 134 -8.59 -13.99 -6.53
CA ARG A 134 -8.48 -12.93 -5.51
C ARG A 134 -8.34 -11.57 -6.15
N ALA A 135 -7.56 -11.47 -7.22
CA ALA A 135 -7.41 -10.24 -7.97
C ALA A 135 -8.76 -9.76 -8.53
N TRP A 136 -9.54 -10.66 -9.12
CA TRP A 136 -10.90 -10.39 -9.59
C TRP A 136 -11.76 -9.77 -8.49
N ALA A 137 -11.81 -10.39 -7.31
CA ALA A 137 -12.61 -9.87 -6.20
C ALA A 137 -12.12 -8.50 -5.70
N SER A 138 -10.80 -8.26 -5.66
CA SER A 138 -10.22 -6.99 -5.21
C SER A 138 -10.45 -5.87 -6.23
N VAL A 139 -10.22 -6.14 -7.53
CA VAL A 139 -10.46 -5.17 -8.61
C VAL A 139 -11.93 -4.77 -8.68
N GLY A 140 -12.86 -5.72 -8.54
CA GLY A 140 -14.29 -5.39 -8.53
C GLY A 140 -14.67 -4.41 -7.41
N ARG A 141 -14.13 -4.60 -6.21
CA ARG A 141 -14.35 -3.67 -5.09
C ARG A 141 -13.70 -2.32 -5.35
N ALA A 142 -12.45 -2.31 -5.79
CA ALA A 142 -11.71 -1.09 -6.10
C ALA A 142 -12.42 -0.22 -7.15
N VAL A 143 -13.02 -0.86 -8.15
CA VAL A 143 -13.83 -0.17 -9.16
C VAL A 143 -15.11 0.40 -8.54
N GLU A 144 -15.83 -0.37 -7.71
CA GLU A 144 -17.04 0.10 -7.01
C GLU A 144 -16.78 1.26 -6.03
N GLU A 145 -15.61 1.30 -5.40
CA GLU A 145 -15.18 2.34 -4.44
C GLU A 145 -14.51 3.54 -5.12
N SER A 146 -14.32 3.50 -6.43
CA SER A 146 -13.72 4.57 -7.22
C SER A 146 -14.78 5.38 -7.98
N SER A 147 -14.35 6.34 -8.80
CA SER A 147 -15.20 7.15 -9.68
C SER A 147 -15.83 6.38 -10.86
N PHE A 148 -16.13 5.09 -10.71
CA PHE A 148 -16.68 4.24 -11.76
C PHE A 148 -17.97 3.53 -11.31
N GLU A 149 -18.91 3.39 -12.24
CA GLU A 149 -20.09 2.54 -12.09
C GLU A 149 -19.88 1.25 -12.91
N ILE A 150 -19.99 0.07 -12.29
CA ILE A 150 -19.94 -1.21 -13.01
C ILE A 150 -21.28 -1.43 -13.72
N THR A 151 -21.25 -1.48 -15.05
CA THR A 151 -22.44 -1.76 -15.88
C THR A 151 -22.61 -3.26 -16.15
N ASP A 152 -21.51 -4.00 -16.29
CA ASP A 152 -21.51 -5.46 -16.47
C ASP A 152 -20.16 -6.07 -16.05
N ARG A 153 -20.13 -7.38 -15.80
CA ARG A 153 -18.90 -8.13 -15.47
C ARG A 153 -18.90 -9.52 -16.09
N ASP A 154 -17.84 -9.84 -16.81
CA ASP A 154 -17.56 -11.18 -17.32
C ASP A 154 -16.26 -11.72 -16.71
N ARG A 155 -16.41 -12.56 -15.67
CA ARG A 155 -15.28 -13.22 -15.01
C ARG A 155 -14.56 -14.20 -15.92
N SER A 156 -15.25 -14.81 -16.87
CA SER A 156 -14.62 -15.79 -17.77
C SER A 156 -13.73 -15.11 -18.80
N ALA A 157 -14.12 -13.93 -19.26
CA ALA A 157 -13.33 -13.09 -20.14
C ALA A 157 -12.35 -12.16 -19.41
N GLY A 158 -12.44 -12.07 -18.08
CA GLY A 158 -11.62 -11.17 -17.26
C GLY A 158 -11.94 -9.70 -17.51
N LYS A 159 -13.21 -9.34 -17.70
CA LYS A 159 -13.63 -7.97 -18.07
C LYS A 159 -14.68 -7.39 -17.14
N TYR A 160 -14.43 -6.18 -16.64
CA TYR A 160 -15.47 -5.31 -16.09
C TYR A 160 -15.81 -4.25 -17.12
N TYR A 161 -17.10 -4.05 -17.36
CA TYR A 161 -17.61 -2.95 -18.15
C TYR A 161 -18.02 -1.85 -17.18
N VAL A 162 -17.45 -0.66 -17.35
CA VAL A 162 -17.56 0.42 -16.38
C VAL A 162 -17.91 1.73 -17.08
N ARG A 163 -18.66 2.59 -16.40
CA ARG A 163 -18.89 3.98 -16.79
C ARG A 163 -18.10 4.87 -15.86
N PHE A 164 -17.26 5.75 -16.40
CA PHE A 164 -16.58 6.75 -15.59
C PHE A 164 -17.56 7.86 -15.19
N LEU A 165 -17.60 8.21 -13.91
CA LEU A 165 -18.54 9.20 -13.37
C LEU A 165 -17.93 10.61 -13.26
N GLY A 166 -16.61 10.74 -13.42
CA GLY A 166 -15.87 11.98 -13.20
C GLY A 166 -15.23 12.06 -11.79
N PRO A 167 -14.38 13.06 -11.53
CA PRO A 167 -13.72 13.23 -10.24
C PRO A 167 -14.74 13.48 -9.12
N GLN A 168 -14.68 12.70 -8.03
CA GLN A 168 -15.50 12.92 -6.83
C GLN A 168 -14.81 13.93 -5.91
N THR A 169 -15.56 14.94 -5.44
CA THR A 169 -15.10 15.93 -4.46
C THR A 169 -15.22 15.37 -3.05
N GLU A 170 -14.22 14.62 -2.58
CA GLU A 170 -14.03 14.38 -1.14
C GLU A 170 -12.64 14.86 -0.71
N GLU A 171 -12.62 15.54 0.44
CA GLU A 171 -11.55 16.37 1.00
C GLU A 171 -10.32 15.58 1.50
N ASP A 172 -9.63 14.84 0.62
CA ASP A 172 -8.26 14.38 0.88
C ASP A 172 -7.24 15.31 0.20
N ASP A 173 -6.82 16.31 0.96
CA ASP A 173 -5.79 17.29 0.65
C ASP A 173 -4.43 16.58 0.49
N GLY A 174 -3.87 16.46 -0.73
CA GLY A 174 -2.47 16.03 -0.86
C GLY A 174 -1.92 15.52 -2.21
N TRP A 175 -2.71 15.03 -3.17
CA TRP A 175 -2.15 14.41 -4.40
C TRP A 175 -2.80 14.80 -5.74
N PHE A 176 -3.94 15.51 -5.71
CA PHE A 176 -4.78 15.77 -6.89
C PHE A 176 -4.74 17.22 -7.40
N ASP A 177 -3.85 18.06 -6.88
CA ASP A 177 -3.76 19.51 -7.20
C ASP A 177 -3.43 19.81 -8.68
N TRP A 178 -2.95 18.82 -9.45
CA TRP A 178 -2.60 18.99 -10.86
C TRP A 178 -3.71 18.61 -11.85
N LEU A 179 -4.81 18.01 -11.38
CA LEU A 179 -6.01 17.71 -12.19
C LEU A 179 -7.04 18.84 -12.10
N LEU A 180 -6.95 19.69 -11.06
CA LEU A 180 -7.81 20.84 -10.83
C LEU A 180 -7.46 22.04 -11.73
N ASP A 181 -7.39 21.86 -13.05
CA ASP A 181 -7.53 23.01 -13.96
C ASP A 181 -9.03 23.28 -14.12
N SER A 182 -9.43 24.46 -13.65
CA SER A 182 -10.82 24.85 -13.48
C SER A 182 -11.46 25.26 -14.80
N ASP A 183 -12.16 24.34 -15.44
CA ASP A 183 -13.44 24.62 -16.11
C ASP A 183 -14.18 23.29 -16.35
N SER A 184 -15.49 23.31 -16.15
CA SER A 184 -16.43 22.17 -16.12
C SER A 184 -16.37 21.22 -17.33
N ASP A 185 -16.67 19.93 -17.04
CA ASP A 185 -16.67 18.71 -17.89
C ASP A 185 -15.29 18.07 -18.12
N ASP A 186 -14.93 17.11 -17.26
CA ASP A 186 -13.91 16.10 -17.60
C ASP A 186 -14.38 15.37 -18.88
N PRO A 187 -13.62 15.41 -19.99
CA PRO A 187 -14.06 14.87 -21.28
C PRO A 187 -14.29 13.36 -21.26
N LEU A 188 -13.80 12.66 -20.24
CA LEU A 188 -13.97 11.23 -20.04
C LEU A 188 -15.25 10.91 -19.25
N ALA A 189 -15.84 11.89 -18.55
CA ALA A 189 -17.03 11.67 -17.74
C ALA A 189 -18.18 11.15 -18.60
N GLY A 190 -18.83 10.09 -18.13
CA GLY A 190 -19.91 9.38 -18.81
C GLY A 190 -19.45 8.37 -19.87
N MET A 191 -18.17 8.35 -20.26
CA MET A 191 -17.64 7.36 -21.20
C MET A 191 -17.62 5.95 -20.61
N LEU A 192 -17.74 4.96 -21.50
CA LEU A 192 -17.66 3.55 -21.16
C LEU A 192 -16.24 3.02 -21.36
N PHE A 193 -15.78 2.22 -20.42
CA PHE A 193 -14.47 1.59 -20.44
C PHE A 193 -14.59 0.10 -20.14
N ILE A 194 -13.58 -0.64 -20.55
CA ILE A 194 -13.35 -2.03 -20.20
C ILE A 194 -12.13 -2.07 -19.29
N VAL A 195 -12.31 -2.54 -18.06
CA VAL A 195 -11.20 -2.91 -17.19
C VAL A 195 -10.92 -4.39 -17.37
N SER A 196 -9.77 -4.73 -17.94
CA SER A 196 -9.35 -6.13 -18.13
C SER A 196 -8.45 -6.58 -16.99
N VAL A 197 -8.62 -7.84 -16.58
CA VAL A 197 -7.80 -8.54 -15.58
C VAL A 197 -7.23 -9.79 -16.24
N GLU A 198 -5.93 -9.80 -16.49
CA GLU A 198 -5.23 -10.87 -17.21
C GLU A 198 -4.19 -11.53 -16.32
N SER A 199 -4.12 -12.87 -16.32
CA SER A 199 -3.09 -13.57 -15.54
C SER A 199 -1.73 -13.45 -16.24
N LEU A 200 -0.73 -12.93 -15.53
CA LEU A 200 0.66 -12.94 -15.96
C LEU A 200 1.32 -14.27 -15.57
N ASP A 201 1.04 -14.75 -14.36
CA ASP A 201 1.43 -16.06 -13.85
C ASP A 201 0.47 -16.53 -12.72
N ASP A 202 0.81 -17.59 -12.00
CA ASP A 202 -0.03 -18.16 -10.92
C ASP A 202 -0.27 -17.20 -9.73
N LYS A 203 0.49 -16.11 -9.65
CA LYS A 203 0.54 -15.19 -8.51
C LYS A 203 0.39 -13.73 -8.92
N ASP A 204 0.50 -13.40 -10.20
CA ASP A 204 0.44 -12.03 -10.71
C ASP A 204 -0.64 -11.89 -11.79
N VAL A 205 -1.36 -10.78 -11.74
CA VAL A 205 -2.25 -10.32 -12.82
C VAL A 205 -1.83 -8.93 -13.32
N ALA A 206 -2.16 -8.64 -14.57
CA ALA A 206 -2.15 -7.31 -15.15
C ALA A 206 -3.58 -6.77 -15.20
N ILE A 207 -3.75 -5.51 -14.81
CA ILE A 207 -5.01 -4.78 -14.91
C ILE A 207 -4.80 -3.63 -15.88
N ARG A 208 -5.64 -3.56 -16.91
CA ARG A 208 -5.64 -2.48 -17.91
C ARG A 208 -7.01 -1.84 -17.99
N ILE A 209 -7.04 -0.61 -18.49
CA ILE A 209 -8.27 0.09 -18.83
C ILE A 209 -8.18 0.54 -20.29
N SER A 210 -9.23 0.29 -21.04
CA SER A 210 -9.34 0.74 -22.43
C SER A 210 -10.75 1.24 -22.71
N PRO A 211 -10.94 2.24 -23.57
CA PRO A 211 -12.28 2.67 -23.94
C PRO A 211 -13.10 1.55 -24.58
N GLN A 212 -14.37 1.47 -24.23
CA GLN A 212 -15.28 0.48 -24.80
C GLN A 212 -15.71 0.93 -26.21
N PRO A 213 -15.59 0.07 -27.25
CA PRO A 213 -16.11 0.37 -28.58
C PRO A 213 -17.64 0.47 -28.56
N ALA A 214 -18.20 1.34 -29.40
CA ALA A 214 -19.64 1.58 -29.47
C ALA A 214 -20.40 0.33 -29.94
N GLU A 215 -19.90 -0.34 -30.97
CA GLU A 215 -20.40 -1.63 -31.44
C GLU A 215 -19.28 -2.68 -31.52
N ALA A 216 -19.67 -3.96 -31.50
CA ALA A 216 -18.72 -5.07 -31.59
C ALA A 216 -18.04 -5.08 -32.97
N GLY A 217 -16.75 -4.73 -33.00
CA GLY A 217 -15.93 -4.66 -34.22
C GLY A 217 -15.47 -3.26 -34.58
N ASP A 218 -15.98 -2.22 -33.91
CA ASP A 218 -15.48 -0.86 -34.05
C ASP A 218 -14.10 -0.69 -33.41
N GLU A 219 -13.31 0.24 -33.96
CA GLU A 219 -12.10 0.70 -33.28
C GLU A 219 -12.51 1.48 -32.01
N PRO A 220 -11.91 1.15 -30.85
CA PRO A 220 -12.17 1.89 -29.63
C PRO A 220 -11.69 3.35 -29.79
N PRO A 221 -12.36 4.30 -29.13
CA PRO A 221 -11.87 5.68 -29.12
C PRO A 221 -10.44 5.73 -28.56
N GLN A 222 -9.62 6.63 -29.10
CA GLN A 222 -8.27 6.85 -28.59
C GLN A 222 -8.32 7.88 -27.46
N ILE A 223 -7.61 7.58 -26.38
CA ILE A 223 -7.40 8.50 -25.25
C ILE A 223 -5.90 8.73 -25.05
N GLU A 224 -5.54 9.80 -24.37
CA GLU A 224 -4.13 10.08 -24.12
C GLU A 224 -3.57 9.11 -23.09
N GLN A 225 -2.28 8.76 -23.21
CA GLN A 225 -1.60 7.90 -22.23
C GLN A 225 -1.69 8.45 -20.79
N ARG A 226 -1.71 9.78 -20.65
CA ARG A 226 -1.89 10.47 -19.37
C ARG A 226 -3.26 10.16 -18.75
N ASP A 227 -4.30 10.09 -19.58
CA ASP A 227 -5.67 9.79 -19.14
C ASP A 227 -5.80 8.33 -18.72
N GLU A 228 -5.24 7.41 -19.50
CA GLU A 228 -5.13 5.99 -19.13
C GLU A 228 -4.45 5.81 -17.78
N GLN A 229 -3.33 6.51 -17.58
CA GLN A 229 -2.57 6.49 -16.34
C GLN A 229 -3.39 7.02 -15.15
N ALA A 230 -4.13 8.11 -15.35
CA ALA A 230 -4.98 8.71 -14.32
C ALA A 230 -6.13 7.78 -13.93
N LEU A 231 -6.82 7.18 -14.90
CA LEU A 231 -7.89 6.22 -14.65
C LEU A 231 -7.39 4.97 -13.92
N LEU A 232 -6.22 4.45 -14.30
CA LEU A 232 -5.57 3.36 -13.57
C LEU A 232 -5.16 3.76 -12.14
N ALA A 233 -4.72 5.00 -11.93
CA ALA A 233 -4.36 5.49 -10.60
C ALA A 233 -5.58 5.50 -9.65
N LEU A 234 -6.77 5.86 -10.15
CA LEU A 234 -8.02 5.81 -9.39
C LEU A 234 -8.37 4.39 -8.96
N ILE A 235 -8.26 3.41 -9.87
CA ILE A 235 -8.51 2.00 -9.54
C ILE A 235 -7.44 1.52 -8.55
N LYS A 236 -6.16 1.81 -8.82
CA LYS A 236 -5.03 1.42 -7.97
C LYS A 236 -5.16 1.94 -6.53
N GLY A 237 -5.67 3.17 -6.36
CA GLY A 237 -5.86 3.79 -5.05
C GLY A 237 -6.82 3.03 -4.13
N ASN A 238 -7.74 2.27 -4.73
CA ASN A 238 -8.81 1.55 -4.01
C ASN A 238 -8.60 0.03 -3.97
N ILE A 239 -7.42 -0.48 -4.35
CA ILE A 239 -7.12 -1.93 -4.27
C ILE A 239 -6.50 -2.28 -2.91
N ASP A 240 -7.21 -3.13 -2.15
CA ASP A 240 -6.78 -3.76 -0.88
C ASP A 240 -5.93 -5.04 -1.03
#